data_AF-A0A538EUZ4-F1
#
_entry.id   AF-A0A538EUZ4-F1
#
_cell.length_a   1.000
_cell.length_b   1.000
_cell.length_c   1.000
_cell.angle_alpha   90.00
_cell.angle_beta   90.00
_cell.angle_gamma   90.00
#
_symmetry.space_group_name_H-M   'P 1'
#
loop_
_entity.id
_entity.type
_entity.pdbx_description
1 polymer ?
#
loop_
_entity_poly.entity_id
_entity_poly.type
_entity_poly.pdbx_seq_one_letter_code
_entity_poly.pdbx_strand_id
1 'polypeptide(L)'
;MTPALAALPLLTLVSGTVAAVPGDADPAPVRLAVIRGALLTGAVGAVGTEALSAVHLLSSGTVVLLWALAAGAAAALAVRRRPGIRLPRLDVPAWVLVAGVAALAVAELVVAVVAVPDNADSLSYHLPRVEHWAQYGSVAFYPTAIHRQAGTSPGAEYLLLQLRLLAGPDEFDNLVQWLAALGCAVVASRIAAQLGAGRIGQLLTAVTVASAPMVALESTSTQTDLVVAFWVACGVSLALDRGGAG
;
A
#
# COMPACT_ATOMS: atom_id res chain seq x y z
N MET A 1 7.81 -22.34 0.09
CA MET A 1 7.81 -21.10 -0.72
C MET A 1 8.90 -20.19 -0.16
N THR A 2 9.50 -19.33 -0.98
CA THR A 2 10.56 -18.43 -0.50
C THR A 2 9.96 -17.05 -0.21
N PRO A 3 10.11 -16.51 1.02
CA PRO A 3 9.58 -15.18 1.36
C PRO A 3 10.10 -14.06 0.44
N ALA A 4 11.23 -14.29 -0.23
CA ALA A 4 11.79 -13.41 -1.25
C ALA A 4 10.81 -13.06 -2.40
N LEU A 5 9.84 -13.92 -2.72
CA LEU A 5 8.86 -13.64 -3.78
C LEU A 5 7.88 -12.51 -3.41
N ALA A 6 7.73 -12.20 -2.10
CA ALA A 6 6.98 -11.04 -1.63
C ALA A 6 7.64 -9.69 -2.02
N ALA A 7 8.86 -9.71 -2.55
CA ALA A 7 9.49 -8.52 -3.12
C ALA A 7 8.88 -8.11 -4.48
N LEU A 8 8.20 -8.99 -5.21
CA LEU A 8 7.68 -8.67 -6.56
C LEU A 8 6.65 -7.53 -6.56
N PRO A 9 5.67 -7.45 -5.63
CA PRO A 9 4.81 -6.28 -5.49
C PRO A 9 5.59 -5.00 -5.19
N LEU A 10 6.63 -5.06 -4.35
CA LEU A 10 7.48 -3.91 -4.03
C LEU A 10 8.28 -3.45 -5.26
N LEU A 11 8.83 -4.38 -6.03
CA LEU A 11 9.52 -4.07 -7.29
C LEU A 11 8.58 -3.42 -8.31
N THR A 12 7.33 -3.89 -8.37
CA THR A 12 6.27 -3.29 -9.20
C THR A 12 5.96 -1.87 -8.74
N LEU A 13 5.83 -1.64 -7.43
CA LEU A 13 5.58 -0.33 -6.84
C LEU A 13 6.72 0.66 -7.13
N VAL A 14 7.97 0.25 -6.88
CA VAL A 14 9.16 1.10 -7.10
C VAL A 14 9.32 1.41 -8.60
N SER A 15 9.26 0.40 -9.45
CA SER A 15 9.39 0.59 -10.90
C SER A 15 8.23 1.41 -11.47
N GLY A 16 7.01 1.15 -11.02
CA GLY A 16 5.80 1.90 -11.37
C GLY A 16 5.90 3.35 -10.95
N THR A 17 6.45 3.62 -9.75
CA THR A 17 6.73 4.98 -9.28
C THR A 17 7.69 5.71 -10.22
N VAL A 18 8.81 5.07 -10.60
CA VAL A 18 9.78 5.67 -11.54
C VAL A 18 9.16 5.91 -12.92
N ALA A 19 8.36 4.96 -13.41
CA ALA A 19 7.67 5.08 -14.69
C ALA A 19 6.60 6.19 -14.71
N ALA A 20 5.99 6.47 -13.56
CA ALA A 20 4.84 7.37 -13.42
C ALA A 20 5.21 8.82 -13.02
N VAL A 21 6.50 9.15 -12.94
CA VAL A 21 6.96 10.52 -12.66
C VAL A 21 6.34 11.51 -13.66
N PRO A 22 5.56 12.49 -13.20
CA PRO A 22 4.93 13.50 -14.07
C PRO A 22 5.97 14.48 -14.63
N GLY A 23 5.62 15.19 -15.71
CA GLY A 23 6.41 16.31 -16.23
C GLY A 23 6.37 17.56 -15.34
N ASP A 24 7.02 18.65 -15.78
CA ASP A 24 7.40 19.83 -14.99
C ASP A 24 6.26 20.73 -14.42
N ALA A 25 5.01 20.27 -14.42
CA ALA A 25 3.84 21.09 -14.03
C ALA A 25 3.23 20.72 -12.65
N ASP A 26 3.67 19.66 -11.98
CA ASP A 26 3.03 19.18 -10.76
C ASP A 26 3.65 19.79 -9.48
N PRO A 27 2.85 20.20 -8.47
CA PRO A 27 3.36 20.81 -7.23
C PRO A 27 4.18 19.84 -6.35
N ALA A 28 4.03 18.53 -6.54
CA ALA A 28 4.72 17.50 -5.77
C ALA A 28 4.95 16.22 -6.60
N PRO A 29 5.82 16.28 -7.62
CA PRO A 29 5.89 15.28 -8.68
C PRO A 29 6.31 13.90 -8.16
N VAL A 30 7.22 13.85 -7.19
CA VAL A 30 7.65 12.60 -6.55
C VAL A 30 6.51 11.94 -5.79
N ARG A 31 5.71 12.71 -5.04
CA ARG A 31 4.56 12.17 -4.28
C ARG A 31 3.48 11.66 -5.22
N LEU A 32 3.20 12.36 -6.32
CA LEU A 32 2.27 11.87 -7.34
C LEU A 32 2.77 10.56 -7.96
N ALA A 33 4.06 10.46 -8.23
CA ALA A 33 4.67 9.26 -8.79
C ALA A 33 4.49 8.07 -7.84
N VAL A 34 4.75 8.25 -6.54
CA VAL A 34 4.54 7.23 -5.51
C VAL A 34 3.08 6.82 -5.45
N ILE A 35 2.15 7.77 -5.46
CA ILE A 35 0.70 7.51 -5.47
C ILE A 35 0.32 6.67 -6.69
N ARG A 36 0.74 7.06 -7.88
CA ARG A 36 0.44 6.30 -9.12
C ARG A 36 1.04 4.90 -9.10
N GLY A 37 2.27 4.75 -8.62
CA GLY A 37 2.92 3.45 -8.46
C GLY A 37 2.16 2.56 -7.49
N ALA A 38 1.78 3.09 -6.32
CA ALA A 38 1.01 2.35 -5.32
C ALA A 38 -0.41 1.98 -5.80
N LEU A 39 -1.12 2.89 -6.48
CA LEU A 39 -2.43 2.61 -7.07
C LEU A 39 -2.33 1.54 -8.17
N LEU A 40 -1.29 1.57 -9.01
CA LEU A 40 -1.04 0.55 -10.01
C LEU A 40 -0.80 -0.81 -9.35
N THR A 41 0.09 -0.88 -8.35
CA THR A 41 0.37 -2.10 -7.60
C THR A 41 -0.89 -2.65 -6.92
N GLY A 42 -1.65 -1.80 -6.22
CA GLY A 42 -2.90 -2.20 -5.58
C GLY A 42 -3.95 -2.67 -6.59
N ALA A 43 -4.06 -2.01 -7.75
CA ALA A 43 -4.97 -2.42 -8.81
C ALA A 43 -4.57 -3.77 -9.44
N VAL A 44 -3.27 -4.02 -9.65
CA VAL A 44 -2.77 -5.33 -10.10
C VAL A 44 -3.15 -6.43 -9.11
N GLY A 45 -2.98 -6.17 -7.80
CA GLY A 45 -3.39 -7.09 -6.75
C GLY A 45 -4.89 -7.37 -6.76
N ALA A 46 -5.72 -6.33 -6.73
CA ALA A 46 -7.18 -6.48 -6.64
C ALA A 46 -7.79 -7.07 -7.92
N VAL A 47 -7.48 -6.52 -9.10
CA VAL A 47 -8.00 -7.00 -10.38
C VAL A 47 -7.42 -8.40 -10.70
N GLY A 48 -6.16 -8.64 -10.37
CA GLY A 48 -5.53 -9.94 -10.54
C GLY A 48 -6.18 -11.02 -9.68
N THR A 49 -6.52 -10.71 -8.41
CA THR A 49 -7.27 -11.62 -7.54
C THR A 49 -8.59 -12.02 -8.18
N GLU A 50 -9.39 -11.04 -8.63
CA GLU A 50 -10.70 -11.30 -9.26
C GLU A 50 -10.56 -12.10 -10.56
N ALA A 51 -9.64 -11.72 -11.43
CA ALA A 51 -9.43 -12.39 -12.72
C ALA A 51 -8.98 -13.85 -12.56
N LEU A 52 -8.06 -14.12 -11.63
CA LEU A 52 -7.61 -15.48 -11.33
C LEU A 52 -8.69 -16.29 -10.61
N SER A 53 -9.43 -15.66 -9.69
CA SER A 53 -10.55 -16.27 -8.98
C SER A 53 -11.66 -16.73 -9.92
N ALA A 54 -12.01 -15.92 -10.93
CA ALA A 54 -13.07 -16.21 -11.90
C ALA A 54 -12.84 -17.51 -12.69
N VAL A 55 -11.59 -17.97 -12.78
CA VAL A 55 -11.21 -19.22 -13.45
C VAL A 55 -10.64 -20.26 -12.48
N HIS A 56 -10.81 -20.06 -11.16
CA HIS A 56 -10.30 -20.94 -10.10
C HIS A 56 -8.78 -21.19 -10.17
N LEU A 57 -8.03 -20.20 -10.64
CA LEU A 57 -6.57 -20.24 -10.75
C LEU A 57 -5.89 -19.32 -9.73
N LEU A 58 -6.53 -19.01 -8.60
CA LEU A 58 -5.91 -18.19 -7.56
C LEU A 58 -4.98 -19.06 -6.72
N SER A 59 -3.73 -19.20 -7.16
CA SER A 59 -2.74 -20.08 -6.55
C SER A 59 -1.39 -19.36 -6.44
N SER A 60 -0.49 -19.92 -5.64
CA SER A 60 0.87 -19.41 -5.53
C SER A 60 1.59 -19.27 -6.88
N GLY A 61 1.49 -20.26 -7.76
CA GLY A 61 2.21 -20.24 -9.05
C GLY A 61 1.72 -19.14 -9.99
N THR A 62 0.41 -18.97 -10.08
CA THR A 62 -0.23 -17.96 -10.94
C THR A 62 -0.09 -16.54 -10.37
N VAL A 63 -0.11 -16.39 -9.04
CA VAL A 63 0.19 -15.11 -8.37
C VAL A 63 1.65 -14.70 -8.57
N VAL A 64 2.61 -15.64 -8.47
CA VAL A 64 4.01 -15.36 -8.80
C VAL A 64 4.16 -14.91 -10.26
N LEU A 65 3.50 -15.60 -11.19
CA LEU A 65 3.53 -15.23 -12.61
C LEU A 65 2.94 -13.83 -12.85
N LEU A 66 1.78 -13.53 -12.25
CA LEU A 66 1.14 -12.21 -12.32
C LEU A 66 2.12 -11.11 -11.88
N TRP A 67 2.73 -11.26 -10.72
CA TRP A 67 3.64 -10.26 -10.17
C TRP A 67 4.97 -10.18 -10.91
N ALA A 68 5.49 -11.29 -11.42
CA ALA A 68 6.69 -11.28 -12.26
C ALA A 68 6.43 -10.51 -13.58
N LEU A 69 5.28 -10.70 -14.21
CA LEU A 69 4.88 -9.96 -15.40
C LEU A 69 4.66 -8.48 -15.10
N ALA A 70 3.96 -8.15 -14.01
CA ALA A 70 3.72 -6.78 -13.59
C ALA A 70 5.04 -6.04 -13.27
N ALA A 71 5.94 -6.66 -12.51
CA ALA A 71 7.25 -6.13 -12.19
C ALA A 71 8.10 -5.93 -13.45
N GLY A 72 8.13 -6.92 -14.35
CA GLY A 72 8.86 -6.84 -15.61
C GLY A 72 8.35 -5.72 -16.52
N ALA A 73 7.03 -5.59 -16.66
CA ALA A 73 6.40 -4.51 -17.43
C ALA A 73 6.71 -3.13 -16.83
N ALA A 74 6.54 -2.97 -15.51
CA ALA A 74 6.84 -1.73 -14.81
C ALA A 74 8.33 -1.36 -14.93
N ALA A 75 9.24 -2.32 -14.79
CA ALA A 75 10.68 -2.12 -14.95
C ALA A 75 11.04 -1.72 -16.39
N ALA A 76 10.46 -2.36 -17.41
CA ALA A 76 10.68 -2.02 -18.81
C ALA A 76 10.26 -0.57 -19.14
N LEU A 77 9.16 -0.09 -18.53
CA LEU A 77 8.74 1.30 -18.64
C LEU A 77 9.64 2.26 -17.86
N ALA A 78 10.07 1.86 -16.66
CA ALA A 78 10.95 2.65 -15.80
C ALA A 78 12.33 2.91 -16.45
N VAL A 79 12.93 1.91 -17.10
CA VAL A 79 14.24 2.03 -17.78
C VAL A 79 14.21 3.06 -18.92
N ARG A 80 13.04 3.31 -19.51
CA ARG A 80 12.86 4.34 -20.55
C ARG A 80 12.75 5.76 -19.99
N ARG A 81 12.66 5.91 -18.67
CA ARG A 81 12.58 7.20 -17.98
C ARG A 81 13.91 7.55 -17.35
N ARG A 82 14.26 8.84 -17.41
CA ARG A 82 15.36 9.42 -16.62
C ARG A 82 14.80 10.59 -15.81
N PRO A 83 14.06 10.31 -14.72
CA PRO A 83 13.42 11.37 -13.97
C PRO A 83 14.48 12.25 -13.30
N GLY A 84 14.40 13.55 -13.52
CA GLY A 84 15.22 14.53 -12.79
C GLY A 84 14.69 14.71 -11.37
N ILE A 85 14.98 13.77 -10.47
CA ILE A 85 14.53 13.86 -9.07
C ILE A 85 15.41 14.88 -8.33
N ARG A 86 14.79 15.96 -7.86
CA ARG A 86 15.44 16.91 -6.96
C ARG A 86 14.91 16.69 -5.55
N LEU A 87 15.78 16.24 -4.65
CA LEU A 87 15.44 16.10 -3.24
C LEU A 87 15.30 17.49 -2.60
N PRO A 88 14.29 17.72 -1.75
CA PRO A 88 14.17 18.96 -1.02
C PRO A 88 15.34 19.12 -0.04
N ARG A 89 15.84 20.34 0.11
CA ARG A 89 16.76 20.69 1.20
C ARG A 89 15.95 20.88 2.49
N LEU A 90 16.34 20.18 3.54
CA LEU A 90 15.73 20.25 4.87
C LEU A 90 16.64 21.06 5.80
N ASP A 91 16.04 21.89 6.65
CA ASP A 91 16.71 22.52 7.78
C ASP A 91 16.75 21.56 8.99
N VAL A 92 17.45 21.96 10.06
CA VAL A 92 17.64 21.10 11.24
C VAL A 92 16.30 20.70 11.89
N PRO A 93 15.34 21.61 12.12
CA PRO A 93 14.04 21.22 12.69
C PRO A 93 13.27 20.23 11.80
N ALA A 94 13.28 20.43 10.48
CA ALA A 94 12.66 19.48 9.56
C ALA A 94 13.34 18.11 9.61
N TRP A 95 14.66 18.07 9.73
CA TRP A 95 15.40 16.82 9.90
C TRP A 95 15.03 16.08 11.18
N VAL A 96 14.86 16.78 12.31
CA VAL A 96 14.43 16.16 13.57
C VAL A 96 13.05 15.51 13.43
N LEU A 97 12.09 16.20 12.81
CA LEU A 97 10.75 15.67 12.58
C LEU A 97 10.76 14.45 11.65
N VAL A 98 11.50 14.53 10.54
CA VAL A 98 11.64 13.41 9.60
C VAL A 98 12.31 12.22 10.26
N ALA A 99 13.36 12.44 11.06
CA ALA A 99 14.05 11.38 11.79
C ALA A 99 13.14 10.74 12.84
N GLY A 100 12.33 11.52 13.56
CA GLY A 100 11.35 11.00 14.52
C GLY A 100 10.29 10.12 13.86
N VAL A 101 9.69 10.58 12.76
CA VAL A 101 8.73 9.78 11.99
C VAL A 101 9.38 8.53 11.40
N ALA A 102 10.61 8.64 10.88
CA ALA A 102 11.33 7.48 10.36
C ALA A 102 11.65 6.47 11.46
N ALA A 103 12.04 6.92 12.66
CA ALA A 103 12.29 6.03 13.80
C ALA A 103 11.02 5.30 14.24
N LEU A 104 9.88 6.00 14.29
CA LEU A 104 8.58 5.40 14.58
C LEU A 104 8.21 4.36 13.51
N ALA A 105 8.28 4.72 12.22
CA ALA A 105 7.98 3.80 11.13
C ALA A 105 8.88 2.56 11.12
N VAL A 106 10.16 2.69 11.49
CA VAL A 106 11.08 1.56 11.64
C VAL A 106 10.71 0.69 12.85
N ALA A 107 10.35 1.29 13.98
CA ALA A 107 9.88 0.52 15.14
C ALA A 107 8.61 -0.27 14.80
N GLU A 108 7.63 0.37 14.14
CA GLU A 108 6.43 -0.28 13.63
C GLU A 108 6.77 -1.38 12.62
N LEU A 109 7.74 -1.18 11.73
CA LEU A 109 8.17 -2.20 10.77
C LEU A 109 8.72 -3.44 11.48
N VAL A 110 9.53 -3.25 12.52
CA VAL A 110 10.05 -4.36 13.32
C VAL A 110 8.89 -5.15 13.91
N VAL A 111 7.89 -4.47 14.49
CA VAL A 111 6.68 -5.13 15.01
C VAL A 111 5.91 -5.81 13.88
N ALA A 112 5.69 -5.14 12.75
CA ALA A 112 4.93 -5.65 11.62
C ALA A 112 5.55 -6.91 10.99
N VAL A 113 6.87 -7.06 11.05
CA VAL A 113 7.59 -8.24 10.53
C VAL A 113 7.72 -9.35 11.58
N VAL A 114 7.87 -9.01 12.87
CA VAL A 114 8.17 -10.00 13.92
C VAL A 114 6.91 -10.50 14.63
N ALA A 115 5.89 -9.64 14.81
CA ALA A 115 4.68 -9.98 15.53
C ALA A 115 3.61 -10.55 14.59
N VAL A 116 2.96 -11.61 15.06
CA VAL A 116 1.74 -12.15 14.42
C VAL A 116 0.54 -11.27 14.83
N PRO A 117 -0.42 -11.00 13.93
CA PRO A 117 -1.61 -10.24 14.29
C PRO A 117 -2.40 -10.92 15.43
N ASP A 118 -2.72 -10.18 16.49
CA ASP A 118 -3.34 -10.73 17.71
C ASP A 118 -4.68 -10.09 18.09
N ASN A 119 -5.14 -9.09 17.34
CA ASN A 119 -6.41 -8.44 17.61
C ASN A 119 -7.63 -9.28 17.15
N ALA A 120 -8.76 -9.02 17.80
CA ALA A 120 -9.99 -9.79 17.60
C ALA A 120 -10.45 -9.83 16.14
N ASP A 121 -10.35 -8.73 15.41
CA ASP A 121 -10.83 -8.64 14.03
C ASP A 121 -9.94 -9.42 13.07
N SER A 122 -8.62 -9.33 13.26
CA SER A 122 -7.61 -10.10 12.52
C SER A 122 -7.87 -11.59 12.62
N LEU A 123 -8.06 -12.08 13.86
CA LEU A 123 -8.25 -13.49 14.16
C LEU A 123 -9.67 -14.00 13.87
N SER A 124 -10.69 -13.11 13.93
CA SER A 124 -12.08 -13.52 13.69
C SER A 124 -12.42 -13.60 12.20
N TYR A 125 -11.90 -12.69 11.37
CA TYR A 125 -12.34 -12.64 9.96
C TYR A 125 -11.33 -12.18 8.90
N HIS A 126 -10.29 -11.39 9.21
CA HIS A 126 -9.32 -11.03 8.15
C HIS A 126 -8.47 -12.23 7.73
N LEU A 127 -7.74 -12.84 8.68
CA LEU A 127 -6.86 -13.97 8.40
C LEU A 127 -7.62 -15.26 8.03
N PRO A 128 -8.71 -15.67 8.73
CA PRO A 128 -9.45 -16.86 8.34
C PRO A 128 -9.98 -16.79 6.90
N ARG A 129 -10.43 -15.61 6.47
CA ARG A 129 -10.92 -15.39 5.11
C ARG A 129 -9.83 -15.55 4.05
N VAL A 130 -8.65 -15.00 4.32
CA VAL A 130 -7.48 -15.18 3.45
C VAL A 130 -7.12 -16.66 3.31
N GLU A 131 -7.11 -17.43 4.41
CA GLU A 131 -6.84 -18.86 4.36
C GLU A 131 -7.91 -19.64 3.58
N HIS A 132 -9.19 -19.33 3.77
CA HIS A 132 -10.27 -19.95 2.99
C HIS A 132 -10.08 -19.72 1.49
N TRP A 133 -9.76 -18.49 1.06
CA TRP A 133 -9.53 -18.20 -0.35
C TRP A 133 -8.28 -18.87 -0.90
N ALA A 134 -7.19 -18.91 -0.13
CA ALA A 134 -5.96 -19.60 -0.51
C ALA A 134 -6.20 -21.10 -0.70
N GLN A 135 -7.04 -21.72 0.14
CA GLN A 135 -7.41 -23.14 0.03
C GLN A 135 -8.35 -23.42 -1.16
N TYR A 136 -9.33 -22.54 -1.39
CA TYR A 136 -10.34 -22.74 -2.45
C TYR A 136 -9.87 -22.31 -3.84
N GLY A 137 -8.78 -21.54 -3.92
CA GLY A 137 -8.32 -20.98 -5.18
C GLY A 137 -9.30 -19.99 -5.80
N SER A 138 -10.14 -19.35 -4.97
CA SER A 138 -11.17 -18.40 -5.39
C SER A 138 -11.58 -17.51 -4.21
N VAL A 139 -11.97 -16.26 -4.52
CA VAL A 139 -12.57 -15.31 -3.56
C VAL A 139 -14.10 -15.34 -3.52
N ALA A 140 -14.71 -16.36 -4.13
CA ALA A 140 -16.16 -16.57 -4.07
C ALA A 140 -16.65 -16.73 -2.62
N PHE A 141 -17.91 -16.37 -2.37
CA PHE A 141 -18.53 -16.58 -1.06
C PHE A 141 -18.50 -18.05 -0.67
N TYR A 142 -18.24 -18.28 0.62
CA TYR A 142 -18.23 -19.61 1.20
C TYR A 142 -19.14 -19.66 2.44
N PRO A 143 -19.69 -20.83 2.78
CA PRO A 143 -20.52 -20.99 3.97
C PRO A 143 -19.71 -20.72 5.25
N THR A 144 -20.17 -19.79 6.08
CA THR A 144 -19.54 -19.45 7.36
C THR A 144 -20.57 -18.93 8.35
N ALA A 145 -20.43 -19.30 9.63
CA ALA A 145 -21.25 -18.75 10.71
C ALA A 145 -20.82 -17.31 11.08
N ILE A 146 -19.64 -16.88 10.64
CA ILE A 146 -19.09 -15.55 10.92
C ILE A 146 -19.40 -14.66 9.73
N HIS A 147 -20.52 -13.95 9.75
CA HIS A 147 -20.95 -13.10 8.63
C HIS A 147 -19.88 -12.13 8.14
N ARG A 148 -19.02 -11.60 9.02
CA ARG A 148 -17.94 -10.67 8.64
C ARG A 148 -16.95 -11.27 7.63
N GLN A 149 -16.77 -12.59 7.62
CA GLN A 149 -15.91 -13.30 6.69
C GLN A 149 -16.44 -13.35 5.25
N ALA A 150 -17.75 -13.18 5.04
CA ALA A 150 -18.34 -13.21 3.70
C ALA A 150 -19.05 -11.90 3.35
N GLY A 151 -19.57 -11.15 4.31
CA GLY A 151 -20.39 -9.96 4.07
C GLY A 151 -19.64 -8.63 4.03
N THR A 152 -18.36 -8.59 4.41
CA THR A 152 -17.56 -7.35 4.37
C THR A 152 -16.77 -7.22 3.08
N SER A 153 -16.62 -5.98 2.60
CA SER A 153 -15.85 -5.67 1.40
C SER A 153 -14.38 -6.12 1.56
N PRO A 154 -13.80 -6.86 0.60
CA PRO A 154 -12.54 -7.60 0.79
C PRO A 154 -11.26 -6.89 0.28
N GLY A 155 -11.32 -5.58 0.03
CA GLY A 155 -10.31 -4.89 -0.78
C GLY A 155 -8.88 -5.00 -0.23
N ALA A 156 -8.69 -4.85 1.07
CA ALA A 156 -7.37 -4.96 1.71
C ALA A 156 -6.93 -6.43 1.83
N GLU A 157 -7.87 -7.33 2.07
CA GLU A 157 -7.62 -8.76 2.21
C GLU A 157 -7.25 -9.42 0.88
N TYR A 158 -7.63 -8.82 -0.25
CA TYR A 158 -7.06 -9.20 -1.54
C TYR A 158 -5.56 -8.96 -1.58
N LEU A 159 -5.06 -7.84 -1.06
CA LEU A 159 -3.61 -7.58 -1.00
C LEU A 159 -2.91 -8.49 0.00
N LEU A 160 -3.55 -8.78 1.13
CA LEU A 160 -3.05 -9.74 2.12
C LEU A 160 -2.95 -11.15 1.52
N LEU A 161 -3.95 -11.58 0.74
CA LEU A 161 -3.92 -12.85 0.02
C LEU A 161 -2.77 -12.93 -0.98
N GLN A 162 -2.41 -11.82 -1.64
CA GLN A 162 -1.23 -11.79 -2.51
C GLN A 162 0.06 -12.11 -1.73
N LEU A 163 0.26 -11.49 -0.56
CA LEU A 163 1.43 -11.78 0.30
C LEU A 163 1.40 -13.22 0.79
N ARG A 164 0.25 -13.70 1.26
CA ARG A 164 0.05 -15.07 1.71
C ARG A 164 0.38 -16.12 0.62
N LEU A 165 0.03 -15.83 -0.63
CA LEU A 165 0.30 -16.70 -1.78
C LEU A 165 1.72 -16.56 -2.34
N LEU A 166 2.48 -15.52 -1.98
CA LEU A 166 3.87 -15.30 -2.39
C LEU A 166 4.88 -15.78 -1.34
N ALA A 167 4.66 -15.45 -0.06
CA ALA A 167 5.58 -15.72 1.04
C ALA A 167 5.26 -17.03 1.75
N GLY A 168 3.99 -17.29 2.04
CA GLY A 168 3.54 -18.40 2.87
C GLY A 168 2.61 -17.93 3.99
N PRO A 169 2.09 -18.87 4.80
CA PRO A 169 1.28 -18.55 5.98
C PRO A 169 2.08 -17.77 7.01
N ASP A 170 1.39 -16.87 7.72
CA ASP A 170 1.91 -16.07 8.84
C ASP A 170 3.10 -15.14 8.50
N GLU A 171 3.37 -14.93 7.20
CA GLU A 171 4.48 -14.11 6.71
C GLU A 171 3.98 -12.76 6.20
N PHE A 172 4.49 -11.69 6.80
CA PHE A 172 4.30 -10.29 6.35
C PHE A 172 2.86 -9.76 6.42
N ASP A 173 1.99 -10.36 7.23
CA ASP A 173 0.57 -10.02 7.27
C ASP A 173 0.31 -8.53 7.55
N ASN A 174 1.08 -7.94 8.46
CA ASN A 174 0.93 -6.54 8.85
C ASN A 174 1.50 -5.55 7.81
N LEU A 175 2.29 -6.00 6.84
CA LEU A 175 2.98 -5.09 5.91
C LEU A 175 2.03 -4.32 5.00
N VAL A 176 0.83 -4.85 4.73
CA VAL A 176 -0.18 -4.13 3.94
C VAL A 176 -0.63 -2.86 4.65
N GLN A 177 -0.97 -2.96 5.93
CA GLN A 177 -1.36 -1.85 6.81
C GLN A 177 -0.20 -0.88 7.04
N TRP A 178 0.99 -1.41 7.32
CA TRP A 178 2.19 -0.59 7.50
C TRP A 178 2.51 0.27 6.25
N LEU A 179 2.48 -0.32 5.06
CA LEU A 179 2.69 0.42 3.80
C LEU A 179 1.57 1.44 3.55
N ALA A 180 0.32 1.11 3.89
CA ALA A 180 -0.81 2.02 3.77
C ALA A 180 -0.69 3.22 4.72
N ALA A 181 -0.17 3.04 5.93
CA ALA A 181 0.13 4.12 6.89
C ALA A 181 1.11 5.14 6.29
N LEU A 182 2.22 4.65 5.73
CA LEU A 182 3.20 5.50 5.03
C LEU A 182 2.57 6.20 3.82
N GLY A 183 1.77 5.46 3.05
CA GLY A 183 1.00 6.00 1.93
C GLY A 183 0.08 7.14 2.35
N CYS A 184 -0.66 6.99 3.45
CA CYS A 184 -1.53 8.03 4.00
C CYS A 184 -0.76 9.30 4.33
N ALA A 185 0.40 9.19 5.00
CA ALA A 185 1.23 10.37 5.30
C ALA A 185 1.75 11.06 4.03
N VAL A 186 2.18 10.28 3.02
CA VAL A 186 2.61 10.81 1.71
C VAL A 186 1.47 11.55 1.02
N VAL A 187 0.29 10.94 0.93
CA VAL A 187 -0.87 11.52 0.24
C VAL A 187 -1.38 12.75 0.98
N ALA A 188 -1.51 12.71 2.31
CA ALA A 188 -1.94 13.84 3.11
C ALA A 188 -1.01 15.05 2.95
N SER A 189 0.32 14.83 2.96
CA SER A 189 1.29 15.89 2.70
C SER A 189 1.21 16.47 1.28
N ARG A 190 0.81 15.65 0.30
CA ARG A 190 0.50 16.11 -1.07
C ARG A 190 -0.76 16.96 -1.09
N ILE A 191 -1.84 16.51 -0.46
CA ILE A 191 -3.09 17.27 -0.37
C ILE A 191 -2.84 18.63 0.29
N ALA A 192 -2.08 18.67 1.39
CA ALA A 192 -1.68 19.93 2.01
C ALA A 192 -0.98 20.87 1.02
N ALA A 193 -0.07 20.35 0.18
CA ALA A 193 0.58 21.14 -0.87
C ALA A 193 -0.40 21.64 -1.94
N GLN A 194 -1.34 20.79 -2.38
CA GLN A 194 -2.38 21.15 -3.36
C GLN A 194 -3.32 22.24 -2.81
N LEU A 195 -3.50 22.28 -1.49
CA LEU A 195 -4.26 23.33 -0.79
C LEU A 195 -3.42 24.59 -0.46
N GLY A 196 -2.19 24.69 -0.97
CA GLY A 196 -1.34 25.87 -0.81
C GLY A 196 -0.50 25.90 0.47
N ALA A 197 -0.44 24.82 1.24
CA ALA A 197 0.42 24.78 2.43
C ALA A 197 1.90 24.85 2.04
N GLY A 198 2.65 25.70 2.74
CA GLY A 198 4.11 25.75 2.63
C GLY A 198 4.80 24.47 3.14
N ARG A 199 6.12 24.40 3.00
CA ARG A 199 6.92 23.21 3.35
C ARG A 199 6.70 22.71 4.78
N ILE A 200 6.63 23.63 5.74
CA ILE A 200 6.41 23.30 7.16
C ILE A 200 5.01 22.70 7.35
N GLY A 201 3.97 23.28 6.73
CA GLY A 201 2.60 22.75 6.82
C GLY A 201 2.47 21.35 6.22
N GLN A 202 3.15 21.08 5.10
CA GLN A 202 3.21 19.74 4.50
C GLN A 202 3.90 18.73 5.43
N LEU A 203 5.01 19.13 6.05
CA LEU A 203 5.76 18.28 6.98
C LEU A 203 4.95 17.99 8.25
N LEU A 204 4.36 19.01 8.86
CA LEU A 204 3.51 18.84 10.04
C LEU A 204 2.31 17.95 9.73
N THR A 205 1.70 18.08 8.54
CA THR A 205 0.63 17.18 8.09
C THR A 205 1.11 15.72 8.06
N ALA A 206 2.27 15.46 7.45
CA ALA A 206 2.84 14.11 7.38
C ALA A 206 3.13 13.55 8.77
N VAL A 207 3.75 14.34 9.65
CA VAL A 207 4.08 13.97 11.03
C VAL A 207 2.81 13.65 11.81
N THR A 208 1.80 14.53 11.77
CA THR A 208 0.54 14.34 12.49
C THR A 208 -0.17 13.07 12.06
N VAL A 209 -0.22 12.76 10.76
CA VAL A 209 -0.80 11.51 10.27
C VAL A 209 0.02 10.30 10.73
N ALA A 210 1.34 10.32 10.50
CA ALA A 210 2.20 9.18 10.80
C ALA A 210 2.32 8.89 12.30
N SER A 211 2.20 9.90 13.17
CA SER A 211 2.30 9.74 14.61
C SER A 211 0.95 9.67 15.32
N ALA A 212 -0.17 9.63 14.57
CA ALA A 212 -1.48 9.52 15.20
C ALA A 212 -1.59 8.16 15.91
N PRO A 213 -2.03 8.10 17.18
CA PRO A 213 -2.06 6.83 17.92
C PRO A 213 -2.83 5.72 17.21
N MET A 214 -3.95 6.06 16.54
CA MET A 214 -4.73 5.08 15.77
C MET A 214 -3.94 4.52 14.57
N VAL A 215 -3.18 5.37 13.87
CA VAL A 215 -2.34 4.96 12.73
C VAL A 215 -1.23 4.03 13.20
N ALA A 216 -0.55 4.37 14.29
CA ALA A 216 0.54 3.55 14.85
C ALA A 216 0.04 2.19 15.37
N LEU A 217 -1.16 2.14 15.96
CA LEU A 217 -1.76 0.88 16.41
C LEU A 217 -2.19 0.00 15.24
N GLU A 218 -2.83 0.57 14.23
CA GLU A 218 -3.32 -0.21 13.08
C GLU A 218 -2.22 -0.63 12.11
N SER A 219 -1.14 0.14 11.98
CA SER A 219 -0.03 -0.13 11.05
C SER A 219 0.68 -1.46 11.34
N THR A 220 0.45 -2.04 12.51
CA THR A 220 1.00 -3.33 12.97
C THR A 220 -0.06 -4.42 13.10
N SER A 221 -1.14 -4.33 12.31
CA SER A 221 -2.27 -5.27 12.31
C SER A 221 -2.71 -5.68 10.89
N THR A 222 -3.71 -6.57 10.78
CA THR A 222 -4.41 -6.88 9.51
C THR A 222 -5.79 -6.24 9.40
N GLN A 223 -6.04 -5.17 10.17
CA GLN A 223 -7.24 -4.33 9.95
C GLN A 223 -7.21 -3.73 8.53
N THR A 224 -8.20 -2.92 8.15
CA THR A 224 -8.32 -2.44 6.77
C THR A 224 -8.42 -0.93 6.61
N ASP A 225 -8.54 -0.19 7.71
CA ASP A 225 -8.92 1.21 7.70
C ASP A 225 -7.84 2.10 7.08
N LEU A 226 -6.54 1.90 7.37
CA LEU A 226 -5.47 2.64 6.67
C LEU A 226 -5.42 2.35 5.17
N VAL A 227 -5.75 1.14 4.72
CA VAL A 227 -5.81 0.82 3.29
C VAL A 227 -6.95 1.61 2.65
N VAL A 228 -8.14 1.61 3.26
CA VAL A 228 -9.28 2.39 2.79
C VAL A 228 -8.95 3.89 2.80
N ALA A 229 -8.38 4.40 3.90
CA ALA A 229 -7.98 5.79 4.04
C ALA A 229 -6.97 6.20 2.95
N PHE A 230 -6.00 5.34 2.63
CA PHE A 230 -5.04 5.56 1.55
C PHE A 230 -5.76 5.71 0.20
N TRP A 231 -6.62 4.77 -0.18
CA TRP A 231 -7.34 4.82 -1.46
C TRP A 231 -8.25 6.05 -1.55
N VAL A 232 -8.97 6.38 -0.48
CA VAL A 232 -9.83 7.58 -0.41
C VAL A 232 -8.99 8.84 -0.55
N ALA A 233 -7.89 8.96 0.20
CA ALA A 233 -7.00 10.12 0.13
C ALA A 233 -6.37 10.26 -1.27
N CYS A 234 -6.01 9.15 -1.92
CA CYS A 234 -5.54 9.17 -3.30
C CYS A 234 -6.62 9.73 -4.24
N GLY A 235 -7.88 9.30 -4.08
CA GLY A 235 -9.01 9.83 -4.84
C GLY A 235 -9.17 11.34 -4.66
N VAL A 236 -9.07 11.84 -3.42
CA VAL A 236 -9.10 13.28 -3.12
C VAL A 236 -7.95 14.02 -3.80
N SER A 237 -6.71 13.53 -3.66
CA SER A 237 -5.55 14.19 -4.27
C SER A 237 -5.66 14.25 -5.80
N LEU A 238 -6.12 13.18 -6.45
CA LEU A 238 -6.31 13.16 -7.90
C LEU A 238 -7.48 14.04 -8.37
N ALA A 239 -8.51 14.22 -7.55
CA ALA A 239 -9.61 15.14 -7.84
C ALA A 239 -9.14 16.61 -7.79
N LEU A 240 -8.29 16.96 -6.82
CA LEU A 240 -7.71 18.29 -6.70
C LEU A 240 -6.82 18.68 -7.90
N ASP A 241 -6.13 17.71 -8.51
CA ASP A 241 -5.34 17.96 -9.73
C ASP A 241 -6.20 18.43 -10.92
N ARG A 242 -7.49 18.07 -10.96
CA ARG A 242 -8.41 18.50 -12.04
C ARG A 242 -9.03 19.87 -11.80
N GLY A 243 -9.12 20.32 -10.55
CA GLY A 243 -9.73 21.60 -10.18
C GLY A 243 -8.82 22.82 -10.39
N GLY A 244 -7.51 22.62 -10.50
CA GLY A 244 -6.52 23.71 -10.73
C GLY A 244 -6.16 23.98 -12.19
N ALA A 245 -6.78 23.28 -13.14
CA ALA A 245 -6.54 23.42 -14.59
C ALA A 245 -7.59 24.31 -15.30
N GLY A 246 -8.33 25.13 -14.54
CA GLY A 246 -9.34 26.08 -15.03
C GLY A 246 -8.85 27.52 -15.03
#